data_AF-A0A968DAR0-F1
#
_entry.id   AF-A0A968DAR0-F1
#
_cell.length_a   1.000
_cell.length_b   1.000
_cell.length_c   1.000
_cell.angle_alpha   90.00
_cell.angle_beta   90.00
_cell.angle_gamma   90.00
#
_symmetry.space_group_name_H-M   'P 1'
#
loop_
_entity.id
_entity.type
_entity.pdbx_description
1 polymer ?
#
loop_
_entity_poly.entity_id
_entity_poly.type
_entity_poly.pdbx_seq_one_letter_code
_entity_poly.pdbx_strand_id
1 'polypeptide(L)'
;MYSFPYGQDIFDIDVSPDGSIVTAALVEISGRQKLIKMNTDSLLNGEKDYAVIFDFENSLPANFVFTPDGKYLCGSSYYSGVSNIYRYDVSNGEMEIMSNCETGFFRPVYVSSDSLLVFRYTGKGFVPVMIPVDPPEHVSAIKFLGNEIAKKYELVRSWTLGSPASVELDTVSGRYSTLKNIKLTSAYPVVEGYKDFATVGMRFNFQDQLGLSGFDLTASYSPDRDLPSDERVHVGFNFHHWQWKLTAKYNDSDFYDLFGPTKTSRKGYSVGLEYRKSLFFDEPKTLDFRFDATGYGDLERLPDFQNVAATFDELLTGGVSLNYKFVRHSLGAVDEEKGLKWQLAARNNFVNSENFPRVFGTWDYGIPLPINHSSIWLRGSAGHSFGDQDNSFANFFFAGFGNNWVDHLTEKRYREFYSFPGLERNALNETIGGRNFGKLMVEWNLPPLRFRRFGFPALYVRWARMALFSSA
;
A
#
# COMPACT_ATOMS: atom_id res chain seq x y z
N MET A 1 23.39 -18.77 18.96
CA MET A 1 22.46 -18.42 17.87
C MET A 1 23.08 -18.95 16.59
N TYR A 2 22.42 -19.88 15.90
CA TYR A 2 22.88 -20.47 14.64
C TYR A 2 22.15 -19.81 13.46
N SER A 3 22.83 -19.69 12.32
CA SER A 3 22.27 -19.19 11.06
C SER A 3 22.62 -20.16 9.93
N PHE A 4 21.66 -20.48 9.09
CA PHE A 4 21.90 -21.21 7.84
C PHE A 4 22.79 -20.37 6.90
N PRO A 5 23.45 -21.01 5.91
CA PRO A 5 24.17 -20.29 4.86
C PRO A 5 23.28 -19.24 4.21
N TYR A 6 23.90 -18.15 3.73
CA TYR A 6 23.17 -17.11 3.00
C TYR A 6 22.38 -17.72 1.83
N GLY A 7 21.13 -17.28 1.68
CA GLY A 7 20.23 -17.79 0.65
C GLY A 7 19.62 -19.15 0.97
N GLN A 8 19.74 -19.64 2.20
CA GLN A 8 19.01 -20.80 2.71
C GLN A 8 18.21 -20.41 3.96
N ASP A 9 16.92 -20.72 3.96
CA ASP A 9 16.07 -20.56 5.13
C ASP A 9 15.34 -21.87 5.42
N ILE A 10 15.17 -22.18 6.71
CA ILE A 10 14.34 -23.30 7.16
C ILE A 10 13.07 -22.83 7.88
N PHE A 11 11.99 -23.57 7.71
CA PHE A 11 10.69 -23.31 8.35
C PHE A 11 9.90 -24.61 8.53
N ASP A 12 8.73 -24.53 9.16
CA ASP A 12 7.84 -25.68 9.45
C ASP A 12 8.60 -26.87 10.06
N ILE A 13 9.31 -26.59 11.15
CA ILE A 13 10.13 -27.57 11.87
C ILE A 13 9.22 -28.50 12.68
N ASP A 14 9.51 -29.80 12.66
CA ASP A 14 8.90 -30.79 13.54
C ASP A 14 9.94 -31.79 14.08
N VAL A 15 9.65 -32.38 15.24
CA VAL A 15 10.54 -33.33 15.93
C VAL A 15 9.85 -34.69 16.03
N SER A 16 10.59 -35.76 15.76
CA SER A 16 10.06 -37.12 15.86
C SER A 16 9.56 -37.44 17.28
N PRO A 17 8.59 -38.35 17.45
CA PRO A 17 8.04 -38.67 18.78
C PRO A 17 9.07 -39.16 19.80
N ASP A 18 10.15 -39.80 19.34
CA ASP A 18 11.27 -40.26 20.16
C ASP A 18 12.35 -39.17 20.37
N GLY A 19 12.20 -38.00 19.76
CA GLY A 19 13.12 -36.88 19.85
C GLY A 19 14.39 -37.00 19.02
N SER A 20 14.60 -38.10 18.29
CA SER A 20 15.89 -38.40 17.64
C SER A 20 16.12 -37.68 16.31
N ILE A 21 15.05 -37.22 15.65
CA ILE A 21 15.09 -36.60 14.32
C ILE A 21 14.35 -35.25 14.36
N VAL A 22 14.97 -34.25 13.75
CA VAL A 22 14.34 -32.97 13.40
C VAL A 22 14.10 -32.95 11.89
N THR A 23 12.91 -32.53 11.47
CA THR A 23 12.60 -32.28 10.06
C THR A 23 12.29 -30.81 9.85
N ALA A 24 12.53 -30.31 8.64
CA ALA A 24 12.21 -28.95 8.27
C ALA A 24 11.99 -28.84 6.75
N ALA A 25 11.21 -27.85 6.35
CA ALA A 25 11.25 -27.34 4.98
C ALA A 25 12.49 -26.46 4.81
N LEU A 26 13.18 -26.59 3.68
CA LEU A 26 14.34 -25.78 3.30
C LEU A 26 14.04 -25.08 1.97
N VAL A 27 14.16 -23.75 1.95
CA VAL A 27 14.13 -22.95 0.72
C VAL A 27 15.52 -22.47 0.38
N GLU A 28 15.87 -22.54 -0.90
CA GLU A 28 17.08 -21.97 -1.47
C GLU A 28 16.75 -20.67 -2.22
N ILE A 29 17.73 -19.77 -2.35
CA ILE A 29 17.65 -18.51 -3.10
C ILE A 29 17.28 -18.71 -4.59
N SER A 30 17.48 -19.92 -5.11
CA SER A 30 17.05 -20.35 -6.45
C SER A 30 15.53 -20.50 -6.57
N GLY A 31 14.80 -20.50 -5.44
CA GLY A 31 13.39 -20.86 -5.34
C GLY A 31 13.15 -22.35 -5.13
N ARG A 32 14.21 -23.18 -5.14
CA ARG A 32 14.08 -24.63 -4.92
C ARG A 32 13.69 -24.91 -3.46
N GLN A 33 12.79 -25.86 -3.28
CA GLN A 33 12.11 -26.21 -2.04
C GLN A 33 12.35 -27.69 -1.72
N LYS A 34 12.83 -27.99 -0.52
CA LYS A 34 13.18 -29.35 -0.10
C LYS A 34 12.58 -29.66 1.26
N LEU A 35 12.36 -30.94 1.52
CA LEU A 35 12.15 -31.46 2.86
C LEU A 35 13.45 -32.12 3.33
N ILE A 36 13.93 -31.71 4.50
CA ILE A 36 15.20 -32.16 5.06
C ILE A 36 15.00 -32.84 6.42
N LYS A 37 15.90 -33.75 6.76
CA LYS A 37 16.02 -34.36 8.08
C LYS A 37 17.40 -34.11 8.68
N MET A 38 17.46 -33.98 9.99
CA MET A 38 18.66 -33.76 10.78
C MET A 38 18.59 -34.66 12.03
N ASN A 39 19.73 -35.16 12.50
CA ASN A 39 19.80 -35.88 13.77
C ASN A 39 19.84 -34.87 14.93
N THR A 40 18.99 -35.06 15.94
CA THR A 40 18.85 -34.12 17.06
C THR A 40 20.13 -34.03 17.89
N ASP A 41 20.77 -35.16 18.21
CA ASP A 41 22.01 -35.18 19.00
C ASP A 41 23.16 -34.49 18.27
N SER A 42 23.30 -34.74 16.96
CA SER A 42 24.24 -34.03 16.07
C SER A 42 23.99 -32.52 16.12
N LEU A 43 22.74 -32.07 15.96
CA LEU A 43 22.39 -30.65 16.04
C LEU A 43 22.74 -30.03 17.41
N LEU A 44 22.46 -30.74 18.51
CA LEU A 44 22.78 -30.30 19.87
C LEU A 44 24.30 -30.21 20.10
N ASN A 45 25.08 -31.05 19.43
CA ASN A 45 26.55 -31.02 19.43
C ASN A 45 27.14 -30.02 18.42
N GLY A 46 26.30 -29.29 17.67
CA GLY A 46 26.73 -28.27 16.71
C GLY A 46 27.13 -28.80 15.33
N GLU A 47 26.88 -30.07 15.04
CA GLU A 47 26.93 -30.64 13.69
C GLU A 47 25.76 -30.09 12.86
N LYS A 48 25.99 -29.94 11.54
CA LYS A 48 25.13 -29.13 10.66
C LYS A 48 24.63 -29.89 9.44
N ASP A 49 25.00 -31.15 9.33
CA ASP A 49 24.67 -31.95 8.19
C ASP A 49 23.19 -32.33 8.23
N TYR A 50 22.55 -32.18 7.08
CA TYR A 50 21.18 -32.61 6.87
C TYR A 50 21.12 -33.54 5.67
N ALA A 51 20.16 -34.45 5.70
CA ALA A 51 19.81 -35.25 4.54
C ALA A 51 18.55 -34.67 3.89
N VAL A 52 18.60 -34.46 2.58
CA VAL A 52 17.41 -34.17 1.79
C VAL A 52 16.60 -35.46 1.68
N ILE A 53 15.38 -35.45 2.21
CA ILE A 53 14.47 -36.59 2.13
C ILE A 53 13.48 -36.48 0.97
N PHE A 54 13.20 -35.27 0.50
CA PHE A 54 12.45 -35.06 -0.72
C PHE A 54 12.76 -33.69 -1.35
N ASP A 55 12.79 -33.62 -2.69
CA ASP A 55 12.93 -32.37 -3.45
C ASP A 55 11.57 -32.05 -4.09
N PHE A 56 10.94 -30.96 -3.66
CA PHE A 56 9.66 -30.50 -4.18
C PHE A 56 9.81 -29.53 -5.37
N GLU A 57 11.00 -29.48 -5.97
CA GLU A 57 11.36 -28.54 -7.02
C GLU A 57 11.06 -27.11 -6.59
N ASN A 58 10.10 -26.44 -7.21
CA ASN A 58 9.72 -25.06 -6.89
C ASN A 58 8.40 -24.98 -6.08
N SER A 59 7.91 -26.12 -5.57
CA SER A 59 6.68 -26.20 -4.80
C SER A 59 6.99 -26.26 -3.31
N LEU A 60 6.32 -25.43 -2.51
CA LEU A 60 6.58 -25.37 -1.08
C LEU A 60 6.06 -26.63 -0.35
N PRO A 61 6.87 -27.36 0.42
CA PRO A 61 6.39 -28.30 1.43
C PRO A 61 5.95 -27.53 2.68
N ALA A 62 4.67 -27.65 3.04
CA ALA A 62 4.07 -26.98 4.19
C ALA A 62 3.64 -28.00 5.24
N ASN A 63 4.04 -27.75 6.48
CA ASN A 63 3.57 -28.43 7.69
C ASN A 63 3.67 -29.95 7.62
N PHE A 64 4.85 -30.47 7.25
CA PHE A 64 5.16 -31.89 7.41
C PHE A 64 5.37 -32.20 8.89
N VAL A 65 4.45 -32.98 9.47
CA VAL A 65 4.48 -33.37 10.88
C VAL A 65 4.49 -34.89 11.04
N PHE A 66 5.18 -35.38 12.07
CA PHE A 66 5.26 -36.80 12.36
C PHE A 66 3.90 -37.35 12.81
N THR A 67 3.60 -38.58 12.38
CA THR A 67 2.55 -39.37 13.01
C THR A 67 2.94 -39.73 14.45
N PRO A 68 1.96 -39.98 15.35
CA PRO A 68 2.28 -40.32 16.75
C PRO A 68 3.16 -41.56 16.91
N ASP A 69 3.13 -42.50 15.96
CA ASP A 69 3.98 -43.69 15.93
C ASP A 69 5.35 -43.47 15.25
N GLY A 70 5.62 -42.26 14.76
CA GLY A 70 6.88 -41.85 14.14
C GLY A 70 7.14 -42.45 12.76
N LYS A 71 6.21 -43.24 12.21
CA LYS A 71 6.42 -43.96 10.94
C LYS A 71 6.33 -43.07 9.71
N TYR A 72 5.56 -42.01 9.78
CA TYR A 72 5.31 -41.14 8.63
C TYR A 72 5.48 -39.67 8.99
N LEU A 73 5.80 -38.86 7.98
CA LEU A 73 5.60 -37.41 7.98
C LEU A 73 4.43 -37.09 7.06
N CYS A 74 3.50 -36.25 7.50
CA CYS A 74 2.36 -35.84 6.70
C CYS A 74 2.33 -34.33 6.57
N GLY A 75 2.25 -33.83 5.33
CA GLY A 75 2.24 -32.40 5.05
C GLY A 75 1.44 -32.07 3.80
N SER A 76 1.51 -30.82 3.36
CA SER A 76 0.82 -30.35 2.17
C SER A 76 1.78 -29.69 1.18
N SER A 77 1.50 -29.81 -0.11
CA SER A 77 2.31 -29.15 -1.14
C SER A 77 1.52 -28.91 -2.43
N TYR A 78 1.90 -27.87 -3.16
CA TYR A 78 1.40 -27.58 -4.51
C TYR A 78 2.12 -28.39 -5.60
N TYR A 79 2.84 -29.46 -5.25
CA TYR A 79 3.65 -30.24 -6.19
C TYR A 79 2.86 -30.80 -7.40
N SER A 80 1.59 -31.17 -7.21
CA SER A 80 0.64 -31.54 -8.28
C SER A 80 -0.12 -30.36 -8.89
N GLY A 81 0.18 -29.14 -8.42
CA GLY A 81 -0.31 -27.85 -8.87
C GLY A 81 -1.46 -27.23 -8.05
N VAL A 82 -2.17 -28.04 -7.25
CA VAL A 82 -3.06 -27.61 -6.17
C VAL A 82 -2.50 -28.20 -4.89
N SER A 83 -2.69 -27.52 -3.77
CA SER A 83 -2.25 -28.02 -2.46
C SER A 83 -2.93 -29.35 -2.14
N ASN A 84 -2.19 -30.45 -2.22
CA ASN A 84 -2.64 -31.77 -1.79
C ASN A 84 -1.86 -32.21 -0.56
N ILE A 85 -2.39 -33.21 0.14
CA ILE A 85 -1.72 -33.85 1.26
C ILE A 85 -0.75 -34.90 0.73
N TYR A 86 0.43 -34.98 1.33
CA TYR A 86 1.45 -35.97 1.03
C TYR A 86 1.90 -36.65 2.32
N ARG A 87 2.34 -37.89 2.18
CA ARG A 87 2.87 -38.72 3.25
C ARG A 87 4.24 -39.23 2.84
N TYR A 88 5.23 -38.97 3.66
CA TYR A 88 6.57 -39.55 3.53
C TYR A 88 6.73 -40.68 4.53
N ASP A 89 7.08 -41.88 4.07
CA ASP A 89 7.41 -43.03 4.91
C ASP A 89 8.88 -42.96 5.34
N VAL A 90 9.10 -42.91 6.66
CA VAL A 90 10.42 -42.72 7.26
C VAL A 90 11.31 -43.95 7.06
N SER A 91 10.73 -45.13 6.94
CA SER A 91 11.44 -46.42 6.88
C SER A 91 12.01 -46.72 5.50
N ASN A 92 11.25 -46.46 4.43
CA ASN A 92 11.65 -46.77 3.06
C ASN A 92 11.99 -45.51 2.22
N GLY A 93 11.63 -44.32 2.71
CA GLY A 93 11.90 -43.05 2.06
C GLY A 93 10.95 -42.70 0.90
N GLU A 94 9.79 -43.36 0.80
CA GLU A 94 8.83 -43.10 -0.26
C GLU A 94 7.89 -41.94 0.08
N MET A 95 7.60 -41.12 -0.93
CA MET A 95 6.62 -40.03 -0.85
C MET A 95 5.36 -40.42 -1.62
N GLU A 96 4.23 -40.43 -0.92
CA GLU A 96 2.92 -40.77 -1.45
C GLU A 96 1.98 -39.57 -1.40
N ILE A 97 1.16 -39.39 -2.43
CA ILE A 97 0.09 -38.39 -2.43
C ILE A 97 -1.15 -38.99 -1.75
N MET A 98 -1.73 -38.25 -0.81
CA MET A 98 -2.84 -38.70 0.05
C MET A 98 -4.18 -38.06 -0.31
N SER A 99 -4.19 -37.09 -1.24
CA SER A 99 -5.42 -36.41 -1.64
C SER A 99 -5.38 -35.92 -3.08
N ASN A 100 -6.56 -35.75 -3.68
CA ASN A 100 -6.75 -35.07 -4.95
C ASN A 100 -7.93 -34.09 -4.81
N CYS A 101 -7.63 -32.81 -4.53
CA CYS A 101 -8.66 -31.79 -4.28
C CYS A 101 -8.65 -30.67 -5.32
N GLU A 102 -9.79 -29.97 -5.43
CA GLU A 102 -9.96 -28.86 -6.38
C GLU A 102 -9.45 -27.53 -5.82
N THR A 103 -9.73 -27.24 -4.53
CA THR A 103 -9.45 -25.92 -3.93
C THR A 103 -8.26 -25.90 -2.97
N GLY A 104 -7.71 -27.06 -2.61
CA GLY A 104 -6.55 -27.19 -1.74
C GLY A 104 -6.88 -27.72 -0.33
N PHE A 105 -6.06 -28.67 0.14
CA PHE A 105 -5.98 -29.14 1.52
C PHE A 105 -4.64 -28.78 2.15
N PHE A 106 -4.66 -28.48 3.45
CA PHE A 106 -3.55 -27.89 4.18
C PHE A 106 -3.48 -28.41 5.62
N ARG A 107 -2.27 -28.43 6.19
CA ARG A 107 -2.02 -28.75 7.62
C ARG A 107 -2.70 -30.05 8.06
N PRO A 108 -2.33 -31.19 7.46
CA PRO A 108 -2.90 -32.46 7.83
C PRO A 108 -2.48 -32.88 9.25
N VAL A 109 -3.42 -33.45 10.00
CA VAL A 109 -3.14 -34.11 11.28
C VAL A 109 -3.90 -35.43 11.31
N TYR A 110 -3.21 -36.51 11.64
CA TYR A 110 -3.84 -37.81 11.86
C TYR A 110 -4.74 -37.77 13.11
N VAL A 111 -5.99 -38.17 12.94
CA VAL A 111 -6.94 -38.36 14.04
C VAL A 111 -7.00 -39.84 14.43
N SER A 112 -6.91 -40.72 13.44
CA SER A 112 -6.90 -42.19 13.56
C SER A 112 -6.17 -42.79 12.36
N SER A 113 -5.97 -44.10 12.34
CA SER A 113 -5.30 -44.80 11.24
C SER A 113 -5.98 -44.65 9.88
N ASP A 114 -7.27 -44.29 9.86
CA ASP A 114 -8.11 -44.18 8.68
C ASP A 114 -8.56 -42.74 8.37
N SER A 115 -8.21 -41.75 9.21
CA SER A 115 -8.75 -40.39 9.09
C SER A 115 -7.75 -39.28 9.37
N LEU A 116 -7.81 -38.24 8.53
CA LEU A 116 -7.03 -37.00 8.63
C LEU A 116 -7.96 -35.80 8.86
N LEU A 117 -7.58 -34.93 9.80
CA LEU A 117 -8.10 -33.57 9.88
C LEU A 117 -7.25 -32.67 8.98
N VAL A 118 -7.89 -31.90 8.11
CA VAL A 118 -7.23 -30.93 7.21
C VAL A 118 -7.98 -29.61 7.18
N PHE A 119 -7.33 -28.54 6.76
CA PHE A 119 -8.02 -27.32 6.34
C PHE A 119 -8.28 -27.35 4.84
N ARG A 120 -9.55 -27.18 4.45
CA ARG A 120 -9.95 -26.93 3.06
C ARG A 120 -9.99 -25.43 2.80
N TYR A 121 -9.32 -24.96 1.76
CA TYR A 121 -9.44 -23.57 1.33
C TYR A 121 -10.77 -23.34 0.60
N THR A 122 -11.46 -22.26 0.94
CA THR A 122 -12.69 -21.81 0.30
C THR A 122 -12.63 -20.31 0.04
N GLY A 123 -13.57 -19.77 -0.74
CA GLY A 123 -13.70 -18.32 -0.93
C GLY A 123 -13.98 -17.52 0.36
N LYS A 124 -14.28 -18.19 1.49
CA LYS A 124 -14.46 -17.59 2.81
C LYS A 124 -13.26 -17.82 3.75
N GLY A 125 -12.18 -18.42 3.26
CA GLY A 125 -11.01 -18.82 4.05
C GLY A 125 -10.94 -20.33 4.32
N PHE A 126 -10.08 -20.72 5.26
CA PHE A 126 -9.86 -22.10 5.66
C PHE A 126 -10.99 -22.64 6.53
N VAL A 127 -11.51 -23.83 6.20
CA VAL A 127 -12.53 -24.54 6.97
C VAL A 127 -11.98 -25.92 7.34
N PRO A 128 -11.99 -26.32 8.62
CA PRO A 128 -11.55 -27.65 9.01
C PRO A 128 -12.51 -28.71 8.47
N VAL A 129 -11.97 -29.78 7.91
CA VAL A 129 -12.72 -30.94 7.40
C VAL A 129 -11.97 -32.23 7.70
N MET A 130 -12.70 -33.34 7.81
CA MET A 130 -12.13 -34.68 7.92
C MET A 130 -12.10 -35.34 6.53
N ILE A 131 -10.99 -36.00 6.20
CA ILE A 131 -10.84 -36.81 4.97
C ILE A 131 -10.32 -38.21 5.33
N PRO A 132 -10.65 -39.26 4.55
CA PRO A 132 -10.10 -40.59 4.78
C PRO A 132 -8.61 -40.67 4.42
N VAL A 133 -7.89 -41.61 5.04
CA VAL A 133 -6.55 -42.03 4.65
C VAL A 133 -6.69 -43.03 3.50
N ASP A 134 -6.95 -42.50 2.30
CA ASP A 134 -7.20 -43.28 1.09
C ASP A 134 -6.40 -42.67 -0.09
N PRO A 135 -5.13 -43.09 -0.25
CA PRO A 135 -4.24 -42.57 -1.30
C PRO A 135 -4.85 -42.78 -2.70
N PRO A 136 -5.02 -41.74 -3.52
CA PRO A 136 -5.53 -41.90 -4.87
C PRO A 136 -4.47 -42.53 -5.79
N GLU A 137 -4.89 -43.43 -6.70
CA GLU A 137 -4.00 -43.98 -7.73
C GLU A 137 -3.46 -42.89 -8.68
N HIS A 138 -4.27 -41.86 -8.96
CA HIS A 138 -3.96 -40.79 -9.88
C HIS A 138 -4.46 -39.43 -9.37
N VAL A 139 -3.72 -38.37 -9.69
CA VAL A 139 -4.13 -36.99 -9.44
C VAL A 139 -4.31 -36.20 -10.72
N SER A 140 -5.22 -35.23 -10.68
CA SER A 140 -5.60 -34.46 -11.86
C SER A 140 -4.48 -33.48 -12.24
N ALA A 141 -4.09 -33.47 -13.52
CA ALA A 141 -3.16 -32.48 -14.04
C ALA A 141 -3.83 -31.10 -14.12
N ILE A 142 -3.11 -30.06 -13.72
CA ILE A 142 -3.62 -28.69 -13.72
C ILE A 142 -3.11 -27.92 -14.92
N LYS A 143 -4.02 -27.21 -15.58
CA LYS A 143 -3.71 -26.31 -16.67
C LYS A 143 -3.31 -24.94 -16.14
N PHE A 144 -2.01 -24.73 -15.92
CA PHE A 144 -1.47 -23.42 -15.59
C PHE A 144 -1.55 -22.46 -16.78
N LEU A 145 -2.41 -21.45 -16.71
CA LEU A 145 -2.56 -20.46 -17.78
C LEU A 145 -1.25 -19.72 -18.10
N GLY A 146 -0.42 -19.46 -17.08
CA GLY A 146 0.92 -18.90 -17.28
C GLY A 146 1.85 -19.81 -18.08
N ASN A 147 1.81 -21.13 -17.83
CA ASN A 147 2.57 -22.12 -18.61
C ASN A 147 2.07 -22.20 -20.05
N GLU A 148 0.75 -22.11 -20.27
CA GLU A 148 0.18 -22.09 -21.62
C GLU A 148 0.61 -20.85 -22.41
N ILE A 149 0.68 -19.69 -21.76
CA ILE A 149 1.26 -18.48 -22.34
C ILE A 149 2.74 -18.69 -22.67
N ALA A 150 3.54 -19.23 -21.74
CA ALA A 150 4.97 -19.45 -21.93
C ALA A 150 5.29 -20.52 -22.99
N LYS A 151 4.39 -21.49 -23.23
CA LYS A 151 4.47 -22.46 -24.34
C LYS A 151 4.10 -21.81 -25.67
N LYS A 152 3.07 -20.96 -25.68
CA LYS A 152 2.60 -20.29 -26.90
C LYS A 152 3.54 -19.16 -27.35
N TYR A 153 4.14 -18.45 -26.40
CA TYR A 153 5.00 -17.30 -26.63
C TYR A 153 6.32 -17.51 -25.87
N GLU A 154 7.28 -18.17 -26.52
CA GLU A 154 8.58 -18.51 -25.91
C GLU A 154 9.34 -17.28 -25.42
N LEU A 155 9.15 -16.12 -26.07
CA LEU A 155 9.71 -14.82 -25.65
C LEU A 155 9.40 -14.49 -24.18
N VAL A 156 8.24 -14.89 -23.64
CA VAL A 156 7.89 -14.62 -22.24
C VAL A 156 8.86 -15.31 -21.28
N ARG A 157 9.46 -16.44 -21.67
CA ARG A 157 10.48 -17.13 -20.88
C ARG A 157 11.77 -16.31 -20.78
N SER A 158 12.05 -15.41 -21.73
CA SER A 158 13.22 -14.54 -21.67
C SER A 158 13.02 -13.31 -20.76
N TRP A 159 11.81 -13.09 -20.23
CA TRP A 159 11.51 -11.99 -19.31
C TRP A 159 11.81 -12.35 -17.85
N THR A 160 12.13 -13.62 -17.56
CA THR A 160 12.52 -14.03 -16.22
C THR A 160 13.89 -13.47 -15.89
N LEU A 161 14.01 -12.85 -14.71
CA LEU A 161 15.31 -12.51 -14.14
C LEU A 161 16.04 -13.80 -13.77
N GLY A 162 17.37 -13.81 -13.94
CA GLY A 162 18.20 -14.93 -13.49
C GLY A 162 18.22 -15.06 -11.96
N SER A 163 18.84 -16.13 -11.46
CA SER A 163 18.99 -16.33 -10.01
C SER A 163 19.85 -15.21 -9.40
N PRO A 164 19.42 -14.58 -8.30
CA PRO A 164 20.25 -13.63 -7.55
C PRO A 164 21.58 -14.23 -7.09
N ALA A 165 21.68 -15.56 -6.95
CA ALA A 165 22.92 -16.26 -6.62
C ALA A 165 24.01 -16.12 -7.69
N SER A 166 23.67 -15.71 -8.91
CA SER A 166 24.65 -15.39 -9.96
C SER A 166 25.43 -14.11 -9.68
N VAL A 167 25.01 -13.30 -8.69
CA VAL A 167 25.69 -12.07 -8.28
C VAL A 167 26.69 -12.40 -7.17
N GLU A 168 27.98 -12.21 -7.45
CA GLU A 168 29.06 -12.37 -6.45
C GLU A 168 29.07 -11.20 -5.46
N LEU A 169 28.29 -11.32 -4.38
CA LEU A 169 28.16 -10.28 -3.35
C LEU A 169 29.47 -9.97 -2.62
N ASP A 170 30.38 -10.93 -2.51
CA ASP A 170 31.70 -10.74 -1.84
C ASP A 170 32.57 -9.67 -2.52
N THR A 171 32.29 -9.36 -3.78
CA THR A 171 33.00 -8.30 -4.53
C THR A 171 32.43 -6.90 -4.25
N VAL A 172 31.24 -6.80 -3.65
CA VAL A 172 30.55 -5.55 -3.38
C VAL A 172 30.98 -5.03 -2.00
N SER A 173 31.94 -4.10 -1.99
CA SER A 173 32.39 -3.42 -0.78
C SER A 173 32.15 -1.91 -0.86
N GLY A 174 31.91 -1.28 0.29
CA GLY A 174 31.79 0.17 0.41
C GLY A 174 30.43 0.66 0.90
N ARG A 175 30.37 1.96 1.25
CA ARG A 175 29.14 2.61 1.70
C ARG A 175 28.35 3.11 0.49
N TYR A 176 27.14 2.60 0.32
CA TYR A 176 26.24 3.10 -0.71
C TYR A 176 25.88 4.57 -0.45
N SER A 177 26.02 5.42 -1.47
CA SER A 177 25.65 6.83 -1.43
C SER A 177 24.45 7.06 -2.33
N THR A 178 23.29 7.34 -1.76
CA THR A 178 22.04 7.50 -2.51
C THR A 178 22.14 8.64 -3.53
N LEU A 179 22.64 9.80 -3.12
CA LEU A 179 22.75 11.00 -3.97
C LEU A 179 23.70 10.82 -5.16
N LYS A 180 24.80 10.08 -4.99
CA LYS A 180 25.76 9.82 -6.07
C LYS A 180 25.26 8.79 -7.09
N ASN A 181 24.21 8.03 -6.75
CA ASN A 181 23.68 6.95 -7.56
C ASN A 181 22.32 7.28 -8.20
N ILE A 182 21.87 8.54 -8.12
CA ILE A 182 20.67 9.00 -8.82
C ILE A 182 20.92 8.89 -10.34
N LYS A 183 20.04 8.15 -11.04
CA LYS A 183 20.09 7.95 -12.48
C LYS A 183 18.71 8.21 -13.09
N LEU A 184 18.69 8.58 -14.38
CA LEU A 184 17.44 8.70 -15.13
C LEU A 184 16.75 7.34 -15.19
N THR A 185 15.51 7.26 -14.73
CA THR A 185 14.70 6.03 -14.74
C THR A 185 13.68 6.06 -15.87
N SER A 186 13.13 7.22 -16.18
CA SER A 186 12.17 7.39 -17.28
C SER A 186 12.09 8.84 -17.75
N ALA A 187 11.75 9.00 -19.03
CA ALA A 187 11.38 10.27 -19.62
C ALA A 187 10.21 10.04 -20.58
N TYR A 188 9.15 10.84 -20.47
CA TYR A 188 7.96 10.69 -21.31
C TYR A 188 7.24 12.03 -21.53
N PRO A 189 6.54 12.18 -22.66
CA PRO A 189 5.72 13.37 -22.91
C PRO A 189 4.52 13.41 -21.96
N VAL A 190 4.10 14.61 -21.61
CA VAL A 190 2.92 14.87 -20.78
C VAL A 190 1.97 15.85 -21.45
N VAL A 191 0.68 15.69 -21.15
CA VAL A 191 -0.37 16.66 -21.44
C VAL A 191 -1.06 16.95 -20.12
N GLU A 192 -1.10 18.20 -19.71
CA GLU A 192 -1.63 18.63 -18.41
C GLU A 192 -2.58 19.81 -18.57
N GLY A 193 -3.24 20.22 -17.49
CA GLY A 193 -4.09 21.41 -17.42
C GLY A 193 -3.42 22.50 -16.59
N TYR A 194 -3.51 23.75 -17.07
CA TYR A 194 -3.23 24.95 -16.30
C TYR A 194 -4.45 25.86 -16.35
N LYS A 195 -5.13 26.01 -15.21
CA LYS A 195 -6.46 26.63 -15.11
C LYS A 195 -7.41 25.93 -16.10
N ASP A 196 -7.83 26.64 -17.14
CA ASP A 196 -8.70 26.11 -18.21
C ASP A 196 -7.95 25.86 -19.53
N PHE A 197 -6.62 25.98 -19.53
CA PHE A 197 -5.77 25.81 -20.71
C PHE A 197 -5.05 24.46 -20.69
N ALA A 198 -4.88 23.86 -21.86
CA ALA A 198 -4.10 22.64 -22.02
C ALA A 198 -2.62 22.97 -22.19
N THR A 199 -1.77 22.16 -21.58
CA THR A 199 -0.31 22.27 -21.65
C THR A 199 0.28 21.01 -22.28
N VAL A 200 1.41 21.15 -22.98
CA VAL A 200 2.18 20.03 -23.52
C VAL A 200 3.62 20.12 -23.06
N GLY A 201 4.21 18.99 -22.68
CA GLY A 201 5.55 19.01 -22.06
C GLY A 201 6.22 17.66 -21.98
N MET A 202 7.26 17.63 -21.15
CA MET A 202 8.05 16.44 -20.85
C MET A 202 8.21 16.29 -19.34
N ARG A 203 8.13 15.04 -18.88
CA ARG A 203 8.49 14.65 -17.51
C ARG A 203 9.72 13.77 -17.52
N PHE A 204 10.63 14.04 -16.58
CA PHE A 204 11.84 13.28 -16.34
C PHE A 204 11.83 12.80 -14.90
N ASN A 205 12.10 11.51 -14.67
CA ASN A 205 12.21 10.95 -13.34
C ASN A 205 13.63 10.39 -13.14
N PHE A 206 14.24 10.76 -12.02
CA PHE A 206 15.58 10.34 -11.62
C PHE A 206 15.51 9.72 -10.23
N GLN A 207 16.13 8.56 -10.06
CA GLN A 207 16.10 7.84 -8.79
C GLN A 207 17.37 7.02 -8.58
N ASP A 208 17.77 6.87 -7.32
CA ASP A 208 18.79 5.90 -6.94
C ASP A 208 18.21 4.47 -6.93
N GLN A 209 19.07 3.44 -6.98
CA GLN A 209 18.63 2.04 -7.09
C GLN A 209 17.81 1.53 -5.90
N LEU A 210 17.93 2.16 -4.73
CA LEU A 210 17.15 1.81 -3.53
C LEU A 210 15.87 2.64 -3.38
N GLY A 211 15.66 3.64 -4.25
CA GLY A 211 14.50 4.52 -4.17
C GLY A 211 14.47 5.46 -2.96
N LEU A 212 15.59 5.63 -2.26
CA LEU A 212 15.73 6.46 -1.07
C LEU A 212 15.95 7.94 -1.40
N SER A 213 16.44 8.23 -2.59
CA SER A 213 16.71 9.57 -3.09
C SER A 213 16.43 9.66 -4.59
N GLY A 214 15.87 10.78 -5.01
CA GLY A 214 15.47 10.98 -6.39
C GLY A 214 14.84 12.34 -6.58
N PHE A 215 14.65 12.70 -7.83
CA PHE A 215 13.85 13.86 -8.19
C PHE A 215 13.08 13.63 -9.49
N ASP A 216 12.00 14.37 -9.64
CA ASP A 216 11.30 14.53 -10.90
C ASP A 216 11.24 15.99 -11.32
N LEU A 217 11.26 16.20 -12.64
CA LEU A 217 11.10 17.48 -13.28
C LEU A 217 10.03 17.34 -14.37
N THR A 218 8.97 18.13 -14.26
CA THR A 218 8.01 18.38 -15.34
C THR A 218 8.26 19.79 -15.87
N ALA A 219 8.38 19.91 -17.20
CA ALA A 219 8.40 21.19 -17.89
C ALA A 219 7.39 21.15 -19.04
N SER A 220 6.44 22.08 -19.05
CA SER A 220 5.38 22.14 -20.06
C SER A 220 5.08 23.58 -20.49
N TYR A 221 4.39 23.70 -21.62
CA TYR A 221 4.03 24.98 -22.22
C TYR A 221 2.57 25.01 -22.67
N SER A 222 1.87 26.10 -22.35
CA SER A 222 0.53 26.40 -22.87
C SER A 222 0.63 27.24 -24.15
N PRO A 223 0.28 26.70 -25.33
CA PRO A 223 0.39 27.43 -26.60
C PRO A 223 -0.73 28.45 -26.83
N ASP A 224 -1.75 28.47 -25.97
CA ASP A 224 -2.90 29.36 -26.09
C ASP A 224 -2.49 30.82 -25.96
N ARG A 225 -3.03 31.67 -26.84
CA ARG A 225 -2.71 33.09 -26.89
C ARG A 225 -3.56 33.92 -25.93
N ASP A 226 -4.68 33.39 -25.47
CA ASP A 226 -5.55 34.04 -24.49
C ASP A 226 -4.95 33.99 -23.08
N LEU A 227 -3.99 33.09 -22.83
CA LEU A 227 -3.20 33.06 -21.60
C LEU A 227 -2.08 34.12 -21.64
N PRO A 228 -1.90 34.94 -20.59
CA PRO A 228 -0.77 35.87 -20.46
C PRO A 228 0.58 35.20 -20.66
N SER A 229 1.53 35.89 -21.29
CA SER A 229 2.82 35.29 -21.70
C SER A 229 3.67 34.78 -20.54
N ASP A 230 3.55 35.41 -19.37
CA ASP A 230 4.19 35.07 -18.11
C ASP A 230 3.57 33.86 -17.41
N GLU A 231 2.45 33.34 -17.90
CA GLU A 231 1.78 32.14 -17.38
C GLU A 231 1.93 30.93 -18.30
N ARG A 232 2.55 31.06 -19.48
CA ARG A 232 2.59 29.98 -20.48
C ARG A 232 3.64 28.90 -20.22
N VAL A 233 4.60 29.14 -19.33
CA VAL A 233 5.65 28.18 -18.98
C VAL A 233 5.32 27.61 -17.60
N HIS A 234 5.32 26.29 -17.51
CA HIS A 234 5.00 25.56 -16.29
C HIS A 234 6.18 24.65 -15.92
N VAL A 235 6.61 24.72 -14.66
CA VAL A 235 7.71 23.91 -14.15
C VAL A 235 7.33 23.34 -12.80
N GLY A 236 7.42 22.02 -12.68
CA GLY A 236 7.26 21.30 -11.42
C GLY A 236 8.52 20.49 -11.12
N PHE A 237 9.08 20.67 -9.93
CA PHE A 237 10.25 19.93 -9.45
C PHE A 237 9.97 19.35 -8.07
N ASN A 238 10.19 18.05 -7.91
CA ASN A 238 10.15 17.41 -6.59
C ASN A 238 11.48 16.69 -6.38
N PHE A 239 12.09 16.88 -5.21
CA PHE A 239 13.25 16.10 -4.77
C PHE A 239 12.91 15.42 -3.45
N HIS A 240 13.22 14.14 -3.32
CA HIS A 240 13.10 13.41 -2.06
C HIS A 240 14.45 12.86 -1.62
N HIS A 241 14.68 12.88 -0.32
CA HIS A 241 15.86 12.30 0.32
C HIS A 241 15.49 11.80 1.71
N TRP A 242 15.36 10.48 1.85
CA TRP A 242 14.85 9.84 3.06
C TRP A 242 13.48 10.42 3.47
N GLN A 243 13.40 11.01 4.66
CA GLN A 243 12.18 11.62 5.22
C GLN A 243 11.90 13.03 4.69
N TRP A 244 12.82 13.61 3.92
CA TRP A 244 12.71 14.97 3.41
C TRP A 244 12.17 14.99 1.99
N LYS A 245 11.30 15.96 1.73
CA LYS A 245 10.85 16.32 0.38
C LYS A 245 11.00 17.81 0.18
N LEU A 246 11.65 18.20 -0.91
CA LEU A 246 11.68 19.56 -1.43
C LEU A 246 10.78 19.62 -2.67
N THR A 247 9.95 20.66 -2.77
CA THR A 247 9.10 20.91 -3.93
C THR A 247 9.36 22.32 -4.42
N ALA A 248 9.56 22.51 -5.72
CA ALA A 248 9.66 23.83 -6.33
C ALA A 248 8.74 23.87 -7.56
N LYS A 249 7.97 24.95 -7.68
CA LYS A 249 6.93 25.09 -8.69
C LYS A 249 6.97 26.49 -9.30
N TYR A 250 6.65 26.59 -10.58
CA TYR A 250 6.40 27.84 -11.30
C TYR A 250 5.23 27.62 -12.26
N ASN A 251 4.13 28.34 -12.04
CA ASN A 251 2.87 28.18 -12.77
C ASN A 251 2.49 26.70 -12.94
N ASP A 252 2.61 25.90 -11.89
CA ASP A 252 2.53 24.43 -11.98
C ASP A 252 1.24 23.96 -12.66
N SER A 253 1.38 23.04 -13.62
CA SER A 253 0.27 22.38 -14.31
C SER A 253 0.03 20.99 -13.72
N ASP A 254 -1.19 20.49 -13.85
CA ASP A 254 -1.59 19.19 -13.30
C ASP A 254 -2.45 18.43 -14.32
N PHE A 255 -2.19 17.13 -14.50
CA PHE A 255 -3.01 16.28 -15.37
C PHE A 255 -4.50 16.29 -14.98
N TYR A 256 -4.80 16.32 -13.69
CA TYR A 256 -6.17 16.27 -13.19
C TYR A 256 -6.94 17.58 -13.38
N ASP A 257 -6.23 18.69 -13.62
CA ASP A 257 -6.84 19.97 -13.99
C ASP A 257 -7.46 19.93 -15.39
N LEU A 258 -7.20 18.90 -16.21
CA LEU A 258 -7.95 18.68 -17.45
C LEU A 258 -9.40 18.20 -17.20
N PHE A 259 -9.71 17.70 -16.00
CA PHE A 259 -10.91 16.90 -15.77
C PHE A 259 -11.80 17.43 -14.66
N GLY A 260 -12.68 18.37 -15.01
CA GLY A 260 -13.72 18.86 -14.11
C GLY A 260 -13.40 20.23 -13.52
N PRO A 261 -14.23 20.67 -12.56
CA PRO A 261 -14.27 22.07 -12.14
C PRO A 261 -13.26 22.43 -11.05
N THR A 262 -12.64 21.45 -10.40
CA THR A 262 -11.68 21.71 -9.33
C THR A 262 -10.27 21.77 -9.93
N LYS A 263 -9.60 22.92 -9.78
CA LYS A 263 -8.27 23.19 -10.33
C LYS A 263 -7.25 23.42 -9.23
N THR A 264 -6.08 22.81 -9.33
CA THR A 264 -4.97 22.97 -8.37
C THR A 264 -3.89 23.93 -8.88
N SER A 265 -3.77 24.11 -10.19
CA SER A 265 -2.81 25.04 -10.82
C SER A 265 -3.04 26.49 -10.41
N ARG A 266 -1.94 27.19 -10.09
CA ARG A 266 -1.94 28.59 -9.66
C ARG A 266 -0.85 29.37 -10.37
N LYS A 267 -1.06 30.67 -10.53
CA LYS A 267 0.00 31.60 -10.95
C LYS A 267 1.05 31.74 -9.84
N GLY A 268 2.29 31.95 -10.27
CA GLY A 268 3.40 32.33 -9.40
C GLY A 268 4.35 31.17 -9.17
N TYR A 269 5.20 31.31 -8.17
CA TYR A 269 6.15 30.27 -7.76
C TYR A 269 5.96 29.84 -6.31
N SER A 270 6.36 28.61 -6.01
CA SER A 270 6.43 28.13 -4.63
C SER A 270 7.64 27.25 -4.40
N VAL A 271 8.18 27.33 -3.18
CA VAL A 271 9.25 26.45 -2.69
C VAL A 271 8.83 25.89 -1.34
N GLY A 272 8.65 24.59 -1.29
CA GLY A 272 8.19 23.85 -0.12
C GLY A 272 9.24 22.86 0.38
N LEU A 273 9.38 22.78 1.70
CA LEU A 273 10.14 21.75 2.39
C LEU A 273 9.20 20.97 3.31
N GLU A 274 9.27 19.65 3.25
CA GLU A 274 8.47 18.75 4.07
C GLU A 274 9.37 17.70 4.73
N TYR A 275 9.05 17.36 5.97
CA TYR A 275 9.65 16.26 6.72
C TYR A 275 8.55 15.35 7.26
N ARG A 276 8.66 14.03 7.01
CA ARG A 276 7.73 13.02 7.54
C ARG A 276 8.46 11.93 8.30
N LYS A 277 8.00 11.63 9.50
CA LYS A 277 8.55 10.55 10.33
C LYS A 277 7.45 9.83 11.09
N SER A 278 7.38 8.51 10.93
CA SER A 278 6.61 7.65 11.83
C SER A 278 7.33 7.60 13.18
N LEU A 279 6.67 8.07 14.24
CA LEU A 279 7.17 8.01 15.61
C LEU A 279 7.10 6.58 16.15
N PHE A 280 6.08 5.83 15.74
CA PHE A 280 6.05 4.38 15.80
C PHE A 280 5.22 3.82 14.64
N PHE A 281 5.58 2.63 14.19
CA PHE A 281 4.93 1.91 13.10
C PHE A 281 4.82 0.44 13.50
N ASP A 282 3.68 0.06 14.06
CA ASP A 282 3.38 -1.31 14.50
C ASP A 282 1.94 -1.61 14.09
N GLU A 283 1.75 -2.02 12.84
CA GLU A 283 0.43 -2.17 12.25
C GLU A 283 -0.45 -3.11 13.09
N PRO A 284 -1.72 -2.73 13.37
CA PRO A 284 -2.47 -1.65 12.72
C PRO A 284 -2.36 -0.27 13.41
N LYS A 285 -1.41 -0.06 14.31
CA LYS A 285 -1.21 1.16 15.09
C LYS A 285 -0.04 1.99 14.56
N THR A 286 -0.30 3.23 14.13
CA THR A 286 0.75 4.16 13.69
C THR A 286 0.56 5.55 14.31
N LEU A 287 1.67 6.27 14.47
CA LEU A 287 1.68 7.70 14.78
C LEU A 287 2.71 8.40 13.91
N ASP A 288 2.23 9.27 13.04
CA ASP A 288 3.05 9.97 12.04
C ASP A 288 3.16 11.46 12.38
N PHE A 289 4.40 11.92 12.48
CA PHE A 289 4.75 13.33 12.57
C PHE A 289 5.04 13.89 11.17
N ARG A 290 4.47 15.06 10.88
CA ARG A 290 4.76 15.84 9.67
C ARG A 290 5.07 17.28 10.05
N PHE A 291 6.12 17.82 9.43
CA PHE A 291 6.43 19.24 9.38
C PHE A 291 6.45 19.68 7.92
N ASP A 292 5.91 20.85 7.62
CA ASP A 292 6.00 21.46 6.30
C ASP A 292 6.17 22.97 6.41
N ALA A 293 6.89 23.56 5.46
CA ALA A 293 6.99 24.99 5.28
C ALA A 293 7.08 25.31 3.79
N THR A 294 6.23 26.21 3.30
CA THR A 294 6.19 26.59 1.88
C THR A 294 6.12 28.10 1.74
N GLY A 295 7.08 28.66 1.02
CA GLY A 295 7.07 30.05 0.58
C GLY A 295 6.48 30.16 -0.81
N TYR A 296 5.73 31.24 -1.04
CA TYR A 296 5.05 31.55 -2.28
C TYR A 296 5.34 32.99 -2.70
N GLY A 297 5.36 33.25 -4.01
CA GLY A 297 5.48 34.59 -4.59
C GLY A 297 4.68 34.71 -5.88
N ASP A 298 4.28 35.95 -6.21
CA ASP A 298 3.42 36.29 -7.36
C ASP A 298 2.06 35.57 -7.32
N LEU A 299 1.46 35.49 -6.12
CA LEU A 299 0.15 34.88 -5.91
C LEU A 299 -0.99 35.82 -6.30
N GLU A 300 -1.94 35.31 -7.10
CA GLU A 300 -3.26 35.95 -7.31
C GLU A 300 -4.35 35.37 -6.39
N ARG A 301 -4.16 34.13 -5.94
CA ARG A 301 -5.11 33.39 -5.12
C ARG A 301 -4.38 32.64 -4.02
N LEU A 302 -5.03 32.43 -2.88
CA LEU A 302 -4.42 31.71 -1.78
C LEU A 302 -4.10 30.25 -2.21
N PRO A 303 -2.94 29.68 -1.82
CA PRO A 303 -2.52 28.37 -2.33
C PRO A 303 -3.47 27.21 -2.04
N ASP A 304 -4.08 27.20 -0.84
CA ASP A 304 -4.99 26.13 -0.41
C ASP A 304 -6.43 26.29 -0.95
N PHE A 305 -6.67 27.34 -1.75
CA PHE A 305 -7.98 27.83 -2.14
C PHE A 305 -8.03 28.09 -3.66
N GLN A 306 -9.18 27.86 -4.29
CA GLN A 306 -9.35 28.01 -5.73
C GLN A 306 -9.72 29.40 -6.18
N ASN A 307 -10.66 30.08 -5.53
CA ASN A 307 -11.27 31.37 -5.86
C ASN A 307 -11.09 32.44 -4.77
N VAL A 308 -10.45 32.16 -3.64
CA VAL A 308 -10.09 33.21 -2.65
C VAL A 308 -8.90 34.02 -3.19
N ALA A 309 -9.17 35.26 -3.59
CA ALA A 309 -8.15 36.20 -4.01
C ALA A 309 -7.13 36.44 -2.88
N ALA A 310 -5.84 36.43 -3.24
CA ALA A 310 -4.80 36.81 -2.31
C ALA A 310 -4.77 38.34 -2.22
N THR A 311 -4.75 38.89 -1.01
CA THR A 311 -4.59 40.35 -0.83
C THR A 311 -3.12 40.77 -0.94
N PHE A 312 -2.20 39.81 -1.01
CA PHE A 312 -0.75 39.99 -1.11
C PHE A 312 -0.16 38.90 -2.02
N ASP A 313 0.96 39.21 -2.65
CA ASP A 313 1.68 38.37 -3.61
C ASP A 313 2.68 37.41 -2.96
N GLU A 314 3.19 37.72 -1.77
CA GLU A 314 4.11 36.88 -1.00
C GLU A 314 3.45 36.25 0.24
N LEU A 315 3.73 34.97 0.48
CA LEU A 315 3.19 34.22 1.62
C LEU A 315 4.18 33.15 2.08
N LEU A 316 4.45 33.07 3.38
CA LEU A 316 5.10 31.91 3.99
C LEU A 316 4.08 31.13 4.82
N THR A 317 3.89 29.86 4.50
CA THR A 317 3.07 28.94 5.29
C THR A 317 3.96 27.94 6.00
N GLY A 318 3.61 27.58 7.23
CA GLY A 318 4.29 26.54 7.99
C GLY A 318 3.30 25.73 8.80
N GLY A 319 3.58 24.44 8.97
CA GLY A 319 2.69 23.50 9.62
C GLY A 319 3.41 22.38 10.35
N VAL A 320 2.80 21.92 11.43
CA VAL A 320 3.13 20.65 12.09
C VAL A 320 1.85 19.85 12.30
N SER A 321 1.94 18.53 12.16
CA SER A 321 0.83 17.64 12.52
C SER A 321 1.29 16.31 13.10
N LEU A 322 0.46 15.79 14.00
CA LEU A 322 0.51 14.42 14.51
C LEU A 322 -0.74 13.69 14.03
N ASN A 323 -0.54 12.52 13.42
CA ASN A 323 -1.60 11.73 12.81
C ASN A 323 -1.55 10.32 13.41
N TYR A 324 -2.56 9.96 14.18
CA TYR A 324 -2.67 8.64 14.78
C TYR A 324 -3.70 7.79 14.03
N LYS A 325 -3.35 6.52 13.81
CA LYS A 325 -4.22 5.54 13.20
C LYS A 325 -4.17 4.24 14.01
N PHE A 326 -5.33 3.74 14.42
CA PHE A 326 -5.50 2.39 14.94
C PHE A 326 -6.84 1.82 14.46
N VAL A 327 -6.84 1.29 13.25
CA VAL A 327 -8.06 0.84 12.57
C VAL A 327 -7.89 -0.54 11.98
N ARG A 328 -9.00 -1.26 11.82
CA ARG A 328 -9.00 -2.64 11.34
C ARG A 328 -10.12 -2.82 10.32
N HIS A 329 -9.91 -3.79 9.46
CA HIS A 329 -10.89 -4.24 8.48
C HIS A 329 -10.76 -5.76 8.28
N SER A 330 -11.85 -6.37 7.84
CA SER A 330 -11.91 -7.79 7.49
C SER A 330 -11.36 -8.05 6.08
N LEU A 331 -11.04 -9.31 5.78
CA LEU A 331 -10.63 -9.74 4.44
C LEU A 331 -11.71 -9.39 3.42
N GLY A 332 -11.32 -8.70 2.34
CA GLY A 332 -12.29 -8.25 1.35
C GLY A 332 -13.13 -7.05 1.82
N ALA A 333 -12.69 -6.26 2.79
CA ALA A 333 -13.22 -4.92 2.98
C ALA A 333 -12.79 -3.97 1.83
N VAL A 334 -13.50 -2.86 1.65
CA VAL A 334 -13.10 -1.75 0.73
C VAL A 334 -12.83 -0.44 1.48
N ASP A 335 -12.97 -0.47 2.81
CA ASP A 335 -12.77 0.67 3.70
C ASP A 335 -12.49 0.14 5.11
N GLU A 336 -12.06 1.03 6.01
CA GLU A 336 -11.87 0.69 7.41
C GLU A 336 -13.22 0.40 8.09
N GLU A 337 -13.28 -0.65 8.92
CA GLU A 337 -14.53 -1.11 9.53
C GLU A 337 -14.64 -0.75 11.01
N LYS A 338 -13.51 -0.59 11.71
CA LYS A 338 -13.49 -0.19 13.12
C LYS A 338 -12.20 0.47 13.54
N GLY A 339 -12.25 1.18 14.66
CA GLY A 339 -11.07 1.70 15.35
C GLY A 339 -11.08 3.22 15.50
N LEU A 340 -9.91 3.78 15.73
CA LEU A 340 -9.73 5.19 16.06
C LEU A 340 -8.74 5.84 15.10
N LYS A 341 -9.06 7.04 14.61
CA LYS A 341 -8.09 7.98 14.02
C LYS A 341 -8.22 9.32 14.71
N TRP A 342 -7.11 10.04 14.82
CA TRP A 342 -7.15 11.44 15.18
C TRP A 342 -5.98 12.18 14.55
N GLN A 343 -6.18 13.47 14.33
CA GLN A 343 -5.14 14.39 13.91
C GLN A 343 -5.11 15.57 14.87
N LEU A 344 -3.91 16.05 15.18
CA LEU A 344 -3.70 17.36 15.77
C LEU A 344 -2.75 18.12 14.86
N ALA A 345 -3.13 19.34 14.47
CA ALA A 345 -2.34 20.16 13.57
C ALA A 345 -2.29 21.60 14.05
N ALA A 346 -1.11 22.21 13.90
CA ALA A 346 -0.89 23.64 14.04
C ALA A 346 -0.35 24.18 12.71
N ARG A 347 -0.89 25.29 12.25
CA ARG A 347 -0.49 25.97 11.02
C ARG A 347 -0.28 27.45 11.29
N ASN A 348 0.56 28.08 10.51
CA ASN A 348 0.80 29.50 10.55
C ASN A 348 0.94 30.03 9.13
N ASN A 349 0.25 31.13 8.84
CA ASN A 349 0.55 31.95 7.67
C ASN A 349 1.34 33.17 8.18
N PHE A 350 2.46 33.46 7.55
CA PHE A 350 3.25 34.66 7.80
C PHE A 350 3.21 35.54 6.55
N VAL A 351 2.65 36.74 6.71
CA VAL A 351 2.42 37.71 5.62
C VAL A 351 2.66 39.10 6.18
N ASN A 352 3.40 39.95 5.47
CA ASN A 352 3.68 41.34 5.87
C ASN A 352 4.18 41.51 7.31
N SER A 353 5.06 40.63 7.77
CA SER A 353 5.55 40.62 9.16
C SER A 353 4.51 40.28 10.24
N GLU A 354 3.32 39.83 9.86
CA GLU A 354 2.26 39.36 10.76
C GLU A 354 2.13 37.84 10.72
N ASN A 355 1.72 37.26 11.86
CA ASN A 355 1.50 35.82 12.00
C ASN A 355 0.02 35.53 12.22
N PHE A 356 -0.49 34.51 11.51
CA PHE A 356 -1.87 34.03 11.63
C PHE A 356 -1.87 32.55 12.06
N PRO A 357 -1.55 32.26 13.34
CA PRO A 357 -1.51 30.89 13.82
C PRO A 357 -2.92 30.32 13.95
N ARG A 358 -3.04 29.03 13.62
CA ARG A 358 -4.27 28.23 13.64
C ARG A 358 -3.96 26.87 14.20
N VAL A 359 -4.89 26.34 14.99
CA VAL A 359 -4.83 24.95 15.49
C VAL A 359 -6.14 24.26 15.17
N PHE A 360 -6.07 22.99 14.79
CA PHE A 360 -7.26 22.16 14.63
C PHE A 360 -6.97 20.71 14.98
N GLY A 361 -8.03 19.99 15.31
CA GLY A 361 -7.98 18.56 15.56
C GLY A 361 -9.13 17.83 14.87
N THR A 362 -8.89 16.58 14.53
CA THR A 362 -9.91 15.65 14.04
C THR A 362 -9.92 14.39 14.90
N TRP A 363 -11.07 13.74 14.97
CA TRP A 363 -11.28 12.50 15.70
C TRP A 363 -12.31 11.65 14.96
N ASP A 364 -11.97 10.40 14.69
CA ASP A 364 -12.83 9.43 14.02
C ASP A 364 -12.92 8.15 14.85
N TYR A 365 -14.13 7.67 15.12
CA TYR A 365 -14.36 6.40 15.81
C TYR A 365 -15.32 5.52 15.03
N GLY A 366 -14.85 4.33 14.64
CA GLY A 366 -15.57 3.35 13.84
C GLY A 366 -16.05 2.16 14.65
N ILE A 367 -17.33 1.82 14.48
CA ILE A 367 -18.03 0.71 15.12
C ILE A 367 -18.51 -0.25 14.01
N PRO A 368 -18.09 -1.52 14.01
CA PRO A 368 -18.58 -2.48 13.03
C PRO A 368 -20.02 -2.86 13.34
N LEU A 369 -20.84 -3.04 12.31
CA LEU A 369 -22.21 -3.55 12.45
C LEU A 369 -22.23 -5.08 12.33
N PRO A 370 -23.28 -5.77 12.80
CA PRO A 370 -23.48 -7.22 12.57
C PRO A 370 -23.89 -7.52 11.12
N ILE A 371 -23.32 -6.79 10.15
CA ILE A 371 -23.50 -6.93 8.71
C ILE A 371 -22.10 -6.89 8.11
N ASN A 372 -21.73 -7.91 7.33
CA ASN A 372 -20.41 -8.02 6.73
C ASN A 372 -20.04 -6.74 5.96
N HIS A 373 -18.85 -6.21 6.24
CA HIS A 373 -18.32 -5.01 5.60
C HIS A 373 -19.15 -3.74 5.81
N SER A 374 -19.89 -3.65 6.92
CA SER A 374 -20.65 -2.46 7.29
C SER A 374 -20.20 -1.90 8.63
N SER A 375 -20.17 -0.57 8.74
CA SER A 375 -19.72 0.13 9.95
C SER A 375 -20.37 1.50 10.07
N ILE A 376 -20.56 1.96 11.30
CA ILE A 376 -20.91 3.34 11.60
C ILE A 376 -19.65 4.06 12.10
N TRP A 377 -19.42 5.26 11.58
CA TRP A 377 -18.34 6.14 11.96
C TRP A 377 -18.89 7.43 12.53
N LEU A 378 -18.39 7.79 13.71
CA LEU A 378 -18.54 9.12 14.29
C LEU A 378 -17.27 9.89 13.98
N ARG A 379 -17.41 11.08 13.39
CA ARG A 379 -16.29 11.92 12.97
C ARG A 379 -16.50 13.32 13.52
N GLY A 380 -15.50 13.84 14.22
CA GLY A 380 -15.52 15.16 14.80
C GLY A 380 -14.29 15.95 14.38
N SER A 381 -14.46 17.26 14.23
CA SER A 381 -13.35 18.18 14.03
C SER A 381 -13.66 19.53 14.65
N ALA A 382 -12.63 20.19 15.13
CA ALA A 382 -12.74 21.55 15.67
C ALA A 382 -11.44 22.30 15.41
N GLY A 383 -11.55 23.61 15.25
CA GLY A 383 -10.40 24.48 15.03
C GLY A 383 -10.58 25.86 15.63
N HIS A 384 -9.44 26.47 15.95
CA HIS A 384 -9.34 27.81 16.50
C HIS A 384 -8.22 28.57 15.80
N SER A 385 -8.52 29.82 15.43
CA SER A 385 -7.55 30.74 14.87
C SER A 385 -7.38 31.94 15.79
N PHE A 386 -6.14 32.40 15.93
CA PHE A 386 -5.78 33.49 16.83
C PHE A 386 -5.73 34.86 16.14
N GLY A 387 -5.93 34.91 14.81
CA GLY A 387 -5.96 36.17 14.05
C GLY A 387 -7.33 36.87 14.06
N ASP A 388 -7.40 38.01 13.38
CA ASP A 388 -8.64 38.78 13.18
C ASP A 388 -9.59 38.07 12.20
N GLN A 389 -10.89 38.10 12.46
CA GLN A 389 -11.92 37.48 11.63
C GLN A 389 -12.02 38.12 10.24
N ASP A 390 -11.72 39.42 10.12
CA ASP A 390 -11.78 40.14 8.85
C ASP A 390 -10.58 39.83 7.94
N ASN A 391 -9.56 39.14 8.47
CA ASN A 391 -8.38 38.74 7.73
C ASN A 391 -8.55 37.32 7.15
N SER A 392 -8.56 37.19 5.83
CA SER A 392 -8.71 35.90 5.14
C SER A 392 -7.58 34.91 5.48
N PHE A 393 -6.38 35.39 5.81
CA PHE A 393 -5.28 34.53 6.25
C PHE A 393 -5.47 33.97 7.65
N ALA A 394 -6.42 34.46 8.44
CA ALA A 394 -6.74 33.93 9.76
C ALA A 394 -7.90 32.92 9.72
N ASN A 395 -8.67 32.83 8.64
CA ASN A 395 -9.89 32.02 8.66
C ASN A 395 -9.67 30.56 8.26
N PHE A 396 -10.49 29.67 8.83
CA PHE A 396 -10.80 28.39 8.21
C PHE A 396 -11.92 28.60 7.22
N PHE A 397 -11.93 27.80 6.17
CA PHE A 397 -12.99 27.85 5.19
C PHE A 397 -13.48 26.46 4.82
N PHE A 398 -14.73 26.41 4.39
CA PHE A 398 -15.45 25.19 4.07
C PHE A 398 -16.07 25.25 2.68
N ALA A 399 -16.08 24.12 1.97
CA ALA A 399 -16.73 23.98 0.67
C ALA A 399 -17.31 22.59 0.46
N GLY A 400 -17.84 22.33 -0.73
CA GLY A 400 -18.12 20.98 -1.19
C GLY A 400 -16.85 20.11 -1.27
N PHE A 401 -17.02 18.87 -1.70
CA PHE A 401 -15.96 17.84 -1.56
C PHE A 401 -14.76 18.06 -2.49
N GLY A 402 -14.90 18.90 -3.52
CA GLY A 402 -13.84 19.21 -4.48
C GLY A 402 -13.37 18.04 -5.35
N ASN A 403 -14.10 16.91 -5.39
CA ASN A 403 -13.74 15.78 -6.24
C ASN A 403 -13.88 16.13 -7.73
N ASN A 404 -12.93 15.68 -8.54
CA ASN A 404 -12.98 15.76 -10.01
C ASN A 404 -13.62 14.52 -10.65
N TRP A 405 -13.84 14.54 -11.97
CA TRP A 405 -14.36 13.37 -12.71
C TRP A 405 -13.30 12.28 -12.87
N VAL A 406 -12.07 12.72 -13.13
CA VAL A 406 -10.85 11.92 -13.09
C VAL A 406 -9.98 12.57 -12.05
N ASP A 407 -9.54 11.81 -11.05
CA ASP A 407 -8.85 12.34 -9.87
C ASP A 407 -7.90 11.26 -9.33
N HIS A 408 -6.80 11.67 -8.70
CA HIS A 408 -5.91 10.80 -7.92
C HIS A 408 -6.18 10.86 -6.42
N LEU A 409 -6.89 11.90 -5.98
CA LEU A 409 -7.24 12.08 -4.58
C LEU A 409 -8.32 11.09 -4.16
N THR A 410 -8.52 10.96 -2.85
CA THR A 410 -9.56 10.06 -2.35
C THR A 410 -10.95 10.54 -2.77
N GLU A 411 -11.80 9.60 -3.14
CA GLU A 411 -13.23 9.78 -3.34
C GLU A 411 -13.98 10.15 -2.05
N LYS A 412 -13.33 10.01 -0.88
CA LYS A 412 -13.92 10.20 0.45
C LYS A 412 -13.62 11.58 1.04
N ARG A 413 -13.39 12.60 0.20
CA ARG A 413 -13.06 13.97 0.62
C ARG A 413 -14.13 14.63 1.48
N TYR A 414 -15.38 14.18 1.43
CA TYR A 414 -16.40 14.60 2.38
C TYR A 414 -16.02 14.37 3.86
N ARG A 415 -15.07 13.46 4.14
CA ARG A 415 -14.51 13.21 5.49
C ARG A 415 -13.54 14.29 5.96
N GLU A 416 -12.98 15.09 5.04
CA GLU A 416 -12.05 16.15 5.40
C GLU A 416 -12.73 17.21 6.28
N PHE A 417 -11.98 17.79 7.23
CA PHE A 417 -12.58 18.74 8.17
C PHE A 417 -13.24 19.92 7.43
N TYR A 418 -12.59 20.42 6.37
CA TYR A 418 -13.02 21.56 5.56
C TYR A 418 -14.14 21.24 4.55
N SER A 419 -14.60 20.00 4.43
CA SER A 419 -15.63 19.63 3.44
C SER A 419 -17.02 19.55 4.06
N PHE A 420 -18.02 20.24 3.53
CA PHE A 420 -19.42 20.17 3.99
C PHE A 420 -20.38 19.77 2.85
N PRO A 421 -21.28 18.80 3.07
CA PRO A 421 -22.35 18.47 2.13
C PRO A 421 -23.29 19.66 1.93
N GLY A 422 -23.68 19.92 0.68
CA GLY A 422 -24.60 21.01 0.34
C GLY A 422 -23.94 22.36 0.03
N LEU A 423 -22.64 22.51 0.27
CA LEU A 423 -21.86 23.66 -0.19
C LEU A 423 -21.40 23.45 -1.64
N GLU A 424 -21.07 24.55 -2.33
CA GLU A 424 -20.72 24.50 -3.75
C GLU A 424 -19.48 23.63 -4.02
N ARG A 425 -19.55 22.84 -5.11
CA ARG A 425 -18.49 21.90 -5.52
C ARG A 425 -17.28 22.59 -6.15
N ASN A 426 -17.48 23.76 -6.78
CA ASN A 426 -16.45 24.46 -7.56
C ASN A 426 -15.53 25.35 -6.70
N ALA A 427 -15.63 25.22 -5.37
CA ALA A 427 -14.83 25.92 -4.40
C ALA A 427 -13.90 24.92 -3.70
N LEU A 428 -12.59 25.13 -3.75
CA LEU A 428 -11.69 24.48 -2.80
C LEU A 428 -11.71 25.29 -1.51
N ASN A 429 -12.56 24.91 -0.56
CA ASN A 429 -12.65 25.50 0.78
C ASN A 429 -13.08 26.98 0.81
N GLU A 430 -14.23 27.40 0.25
CA GLU A 430 -14.48 28.86 0.02
C GLU A 430 -15.92 29.32 0.13
N THR A 431 -16.87 28.43 0.47
CA THR A 431 -18.28 28.82 0.53
C THR A 431 -18.61 29.52 1.85
N ILE A 432 -18.03 29.07 2.97
CA ILE A 432 -18.27 29.65 4.29
C ILE A 432 -16.93 29.70 5.04
N GLY A 433 -16.63 30.85 5.66
CA GLY A 433 -15.40 31.07 6.41
C GLY A 433 -15.65 31.48 7.85
N GLY A 434 -14.71 31.18 8.74
CA GLY A 434 -14.75 31.60 10.13
C GLY A 434 -13.47 31.32 10.89
N ARG A 435 -13.27 32.07 11.97
CA ARG A 435 -12.08 31.95 12.84
C ARG A 435 -12.06 30.65 13.62
N ASN A 436 -13.24 30.19 14.05
CA ASN A 436 -13.43 29.00 14.86
C ASN A 436 -14.48 28.11 14.23
N PHE A 437 -14.34 26.81 14.39
CA PHE A 437 -15.36 25.87 13.92
C PHE A 437 -15.46 24.66 14.84
N GLY A 438 -16.64 24.05 14.82
CA GLY A 438 -16.88 22.68 15.22
C GLY A 438 -17.69 22.01 14.12
N LYS A 439 -17.36 20.76 13.80
CA LYS A 439 -18.07 19.94 12.83
C LYS A 439 -18.20 18.53 13.37
N LEU A 440 -19.40 17.97 13.28
CA LEU A 440 -19.69 16.58 13.60
C LEU A 440 -20.29 15.89 12.38
N MET A 441 -19.91 14.64 12.14
CA MET A 441 -20.43 13.82 11.06
C MET A 441 -20.71 12.41 11.56
N VAL A 442 -21.83 11.86 11.11
CA VAL A 442 -22.14 10.45 11.21
C VAL A 442 -22.11 9.86 9.81
N GLU A 443 -21.41 8.75 9.66
CA GLU A 443 -21.29 8.03 8.40
C GLU A 443 -21.61 6.55 8.61
N TRP A 444 -22.54 6.03 7.82
CA TRP A 444 -22.80 4.61 7.70
C TRP A 444 -22.18 4.08 6.40
N ASN A 445 -21.14 3.27 6.54
CA ASN A 445 -20.57 2.47 5.47
C ASN A 445 -21.46 1.26 5.23
N LEU A 446 -22.04 1.16 4.04
CA LEU A 446 -22.83 0.01 3.61
C LEU A 446 -21.91 -1.08 3.04
N PRO A 447 -22.34 -2.35 3.04
CA PRO A 447 -21.61 -3.42 2.37
C PRO A 447 -21.32 -3.04 0.91
N PRO A 448 -20.09 -3.26 0.42
CA PRO A 448 -19.73 -2.89 -0.94
C PRO A 448 -20.47 -3.77 -1.96
N LEU A 449 -20.90 -3.15 -3.05
CA LEU A 449 -21.34 -3.90 -4.24
C LEU A 449 -20.12 -4.45 -4.94
N ARG A 450 -20.11 -5.76 -5.25
CA ARG A 450 -18.98 -6.45 -5.87
C ARG A 450 -19.32 -6.84 -7.30
N PHE A 451 -18.43 -6.56 -8.24
CA PHE A 451 -18.62 -6.89 -9.64
C PHE A 451 -17.59 -7.92 -10.09
N ARG A 452 -18.05 -9.02 -10.70
CA ARG A 452 -17.18 -10.05 -11.27
C ARG A 452 -16.71 -9.73 -12.70
N ARG A 453 -17.57 -9.07 -13.48
CA ARG A 453 -17.39 -8.78 -14.91
C ARG A 453 -18.08 -7.48 -15.29
N PHE A 454 -17.60 -6.35 -14.76
CA PHE A 454 -18.09 -5.04 -15.16
C PHE A 454 -16.93 -4.23 -15.73
N GLY A 455 -17.02 -3.87 -17.02
CA GLY A 455 -15.93 -3.26 -17.79
C GLY A 455 -15.25 -4.24 -18.75
N PHE A 456 -14.05 -3.90 -19.20
CA PHE A 456 -13.23 -4.66 -20.14
C PHE A 456 -11.78 -4.73 -19.62
N PRO A 457 -10.89 -5.60 -20.14
CA PRO A 457 -9.59 -5.88 -19.52
C PRO A 457 -8.70 -4.66 -19.21
N ALA A 458 -8.78 -3.59 -20.00
CA ALA A 458 -8.02 -2.36 -19.77
C ALA A 458 -8.68 -1.39 -18.77
N LEU A 459 -9.98 -1.55 -18.47
CA LEU A 459 -10.74 -0.74 -17.53
C LEU A 459 -11.90 -1.56 -16.95
N TYR A 460 -11.72 -2.06 -15.73
CA TYR A 460 -12.71 -2.91 -15.07
C TYR A 460 -13.03 -2.42 -13.66
N VAL A 461 -14.31 -2.49 -13.31
CA VAL A 461 -14.84 -2.09 -12.00
C VAL A 461 -14.89 -3.33 -11.12
N ARG A 462 -14.23 -3.27 -9.96
CA ARG A 462 -14.21 -4.40 -9.00
C ARG A 462 -15.31 -4.30 -7.94
N TRP A 463 -15.63 -3.08 -7.53
CA TRP A 463 -16.60 -2.81 -6.47
C TRP A 463 -17.13 -1.39 -6.54
N ALA A 464 -18.26 -1.14 -5.90
CA ALA A 464 -18.76 0.18 -5.56
C ALA A 464 -18.93 0.27 -4.05
N ARG A 465 -18.33 1.31 -3.45
CA ARG A 465 -18.46 1.61 -2.03
C ARG A 465 -19.65 2.52 -1.84
N MET A 466 -20.58 2.11 -0.99
CA MET A 466 -21.78 2.87 -0.68
C MET A 466 -21.67 3.44 0.74
N ALA A 467 -21.98 4.72 0.92
CA ALA A 467 -22.02 5.34 2.24
C ALA A 467 -23.17 6.34 2.32
N LEU A 468 -23.82 6.36 3.48
CA LEU A 468 -24.78 7.39 3.87
C LEU A 468 -24.12 8.24 4.94
N PHE A 469 -24.13 9.55 4.79
CA PHE A 469 -23.51 10.43 5.78
C PHE A 469 -24.27 11.74 5.89
N SER A 470 -24.15 12.37 7.06
CA SER A 470 -24.66 13.70 7.34
C SER A 470 -23.69 14.41 8.27
N SER A 471 -23.59 15.73 8.15
CA SER A 471 -22.76 16.55 9.01
C SER A 471 -23.49 17.80 9.48
N ALA A 472 -23.13 18.26 10.68
CA ALA A 472 -23.58 19.49 11.30
C ALA A 472 -22.38 20.33 11.74
#